data_AF-A0A442I223-F1
#
_entry.id   AF-A0A442I223-F1
#
_cell.length_a   1.000
_cell.length_b   1.000
_cell.length_c   1.000
_cell.angle_alpha   90.00
_cell.angle_beta   90.00
_cell.angle_gamma   90.00
#
_symmetry.space_group_name_H-M   'P 1'
#
loop_
_entity.id
_entity.type
_entity.pdbx_description
1 polymer ?
#
loop_
_entity_poly.entity_id
_entity_poly.type
_entity_poly.pdbx_seq_one_letter_code
_entity_poly.pdbx_strand_id
1 'polypeptide(L)'
;MRKLISLAVLCAAFISPASAQTNLVEMMWNVRYAETVYTNDAKAMVYVIWNEPDDWEKASREICEQLSSTVGVFGGSLRAYNQSHQDVATAARRDQISSYYCER
;
A
#
# COMPACT_ATOMS: atom_id res chain seq x y z
N MET A 1 -10.33 -54.21 18.63
CA MET A 1 -10.48 -53.24 17.53
C MET A 1 -10.31 -51.85 18.07
N ARG A 2 -9.30 -51.13 17.55
CA ARG A 2 -8.91 -49.76 17.89
C ARG A 2 -10.03 -48.78 17.55
N LYS A 3 -10.28 -47.78 18.40
CA LYS A 3 -10.91 -46.52 18.00
C LYS A 3 -9.98 -45.39 18.39
N LEU A 4 -9.30 -44.87 17.39
CA LEU A 4 -8.47 -43.67 17.44
C LEU A 4 -9.42 -42.47 17.50
N ILE A 5 -9.35 -41.69 18.58
CA ILE A 5 -9.95 -40.35 18.61
C ILE A 5 -8.85 -39.41 18.12
N SER A 6 -8.95 -39.02 16.85
CA SER A 6 -8.07 -38.04 16.22
C SER A 6 -8.81 -36.71 16.07
N LEU A 7 -8.07 -35.65 16.41
CA LEU A 7 -8.14 -34.28 15.92
C LEU A 7 -9.40 -33.43 16.21
N ALA A 8 -9.18 -32.33 16.93
CA ALA A 8 -9.14 -30.97 16.35
C ALA A 8 -9.59 -29.93 17.38
N VAL A 9 -8.64 -29.20 17.97
CA VAL A 9 -8.89 -27.91 18.63
C VAL A 9 -7.66 -27.06 18.30
N LEU A 10 -7.70 -26.28 17.21
CA LEU A 10 -8.08 -24.86 17.16
C LEU A 10 -7.36 -24.00 18.21
N CYS A 11 -6.84 -22.87 17.73
CA CYS A 11 -6.29 -21.73 18.47
C CYS A 11 -4.77 -21.72 18.73
N ALA A 12 -4.04 -21.25 17.72
CA ALA A 12 -3.09 -20.15 17.93
C ALA A 12 -3.13 -19.33 16.63
N ALA A 13 -4.12 -18.45 16.52
CA ALA A 13 -3.87 -17.02 16.66
C ALA A 13 -2.84 -16.56 15.63
N PHE A 14 -3.36 -16.29 14.43
CA PHE A 14 -2.90 -15.29 13.47
C PHE A 14 -1.97 -14.24 14.11
N ILE A 15 -0.66 -14.48 14.04
CA ILE A 15 0.33 -13.43 14.24
C ILE A 15 0.56 -12.82 12.86
N SER A 16 -0.23 -11.81 12.51
CA SER A 16 0.09 -10.73 11.57
C SER A 16 -1.10 -9.78 11.51
N PRO A 17 -0.91 -8.45 11.47
CA PRO A 17 0.22 -7.81 10.79
C PRO A 17 0.99 -6.82 11.67
N ALA A 18 2.31 -6.76 11.44
CA ALA A 18 3.10 -5.58 11.76
C ALA A 18 2.70 -4.43 10.81
N SER A 19 1.51 -3.87 11.00
CA SER A 19 1.06 -2.62 10.40
C SER A 19 1.70 -1.46 11.17
N ALA A 20 2.99 -1.24 10.98
CA ALA A 20 3.71 -0.19 11.69
C ALA A 20 4.70 0.51 10.76
N GLN A 21 4.18 1.13 9.69
CA GLN A 21 4.93 2.13 8.93
C GLN A 21 4.04 3.14 8.17
N THR A 22 2.77 3.29 8.57
CA THR A 22 1.79 4.14 7.87
C THR A 22 1.86 5.63 8.21
N ASN A 23 2.58 6.05 9.27
CA ASN A 23 2.35 7.39 9.86
C ASN A 23 3.34 8.50 9.45
N LEU A 24 4.45 8.21 8.76
CA LEU A 24 5.45 9.25 8.41
C LEU A 24 5.21 9.90 7.04
N VAL A 25 4.33 9.32 6.21
CA VAL A 25 4.12 9.76 4.81
C VAL A 25 3.04 10.85 4.69
N GLU A 26 2.09 10.91 5.65
CA GLU A 26 0.89 11.76 5.54
C GLU A 26 1.18 13.27 5.44
N MET A 27 2.27 13.79 6.02
CA MET A 27 2.49 15.23 6.13
C MET A 27 3.35 15.86 5.03
N MET A 28 4.18 15.10 4.32
CA MET A 28 5.17 15.70 3.41
C MET A 28 4.69 15.83 1.96
N TRP A 29 3.79 14.97 1.49
CA TRP A 29 3.48 14.86 0.05
C TRP A 29 1.98 14.95 -0.29
N ASN A 30 1.16 15.58 0.56
CA ASN A 30 -0.29 15.68 0.34
C ASN A 30 -0.99 14.30 0.18
N VAL A 31 -0.48 13.29 0.89
CA VAL A 31 -1.00 11.91 0.84
C VAL A 31 -1.84 11.66 2.08
N ARG A 32 -3.02 11.07 1.90
CA ARG A 32 -3.89 10.61 2.99
C ARG A 32 -3.50 9.23 3.50
N TYR A 33 -3.25 8.30 2.58
CA TYR A 33 -2.83 6.94 2.94
C TYR A 33 -1.76 6.49 1.97
N ALA A 34 -0.77 5.76 2.47
CA ALA A 34 0.31 5.25 1.64
C ALA A 34 0.67 3.82 2.01
N GLU A 35 1.09 3.07 1.00
CA GLU A 35 1.61 1.73 1.14
C GLU A 35 2.78 1.56 0.17
N THR A 36 3.89 0.99 0.65
CA THR A 36 5.05 0.68 -0.19
C THR A 36 5.18 -0.82 -0.34
N VAL A 37 5.17 -1.31 -1.58
CA VAL A 37 5.34 -2.72 -1.91
C VAL A 37 6.69 -2.92 -2.57
N TYR A 38 7.55 -3.68 -1.91
CA TYR A 38 8.86 -4.05 -2.44
C TYR A 38 8.75 -5.24 -3.38
N THR A 39 9.48 -5.18 -4.48
CA THR A 39 9.72 -6.30 -5.38
C THR A 39 11.05 -6.97 -5.03
N ASN A 40 11.30 -8.17 -5.59
CA ASN A 40 12.48 -8.98 -5.28
C ASN A 40 13.82 -8.27 -5.55
N ASP A 41 13.85 -7.24 -6.39
CA ASP A 41 15.05 -6.49 -6.79
C ASP A 41 15.29 -5.23 -5.94
N ALA A 42 14.76 -5.17 -4.72
CA ALA A 42 14.77 -3.96 -3.87
C ALA A 42 14.14 -2.71 -4.52
N LYS A 43 13.41 -2.87 -5.63
CA LYS A 43 12.60 -1.82 -6.24
C LYS A 43 11.26 -1.73 -5.54
N ALA A 44 10.77 -0.51 -5.33
CA ALA A 44 9.53 -0.25 -4.61
C ALA A 44 8.44 0.32 -5.54
N MET A 45 7.21 -0.16 -5.40
CA MET A 45 6.02 0.53 -5.90
C MET A 45 5.36 1.23 -4.72
N VAL A 46 5.07 2.52 -4.86
CA VAL A 46 4.36 3.29 -3.85
C VAL A 46 2.92 3.46 -4.28
N TYR A 47 1.98 3.04 -3.44
CA TYR A 47 0.56 3.21 -3.64
C TYR A 47 0.05 4.26 -2.67
N VAL A 48 -0.81 5.17 -3.14
CA VAL A 48 -1.28 6.30 -2.34
C VAL A 48 -2.77 6.56 -2.52
N ILE A 49 -3.37 7.18 -1.51
CA ILE A 49 -4.65 7.88 -1.61
C ILE A 49 -4.33 9.35 -1.35
N TRP A 50 -4.57 10.24 -2.31
CA TRP A 50 -4.27 11.66 -2.17
C TRP A 50 -5.27 12.36 -1.23
N ASN A 51 -4.82 13.38 -0.51
CA ASN A 51 -5.73 14.30 0.20
C ASN A 51 -6.45 15.20 -0.82
N GLU A 52 -5.69 15.82 -1.73
CA GLU A 52 -6.21 16.60 -2.86
C GLU A 52 -5.55 16.09 -4.15
N PRO A 53 -6.34 15.61 -5.14
CA PRO A 53 -5.79 14.97 -6.32
C PRO A 53 -5.06 15.95 -7.24
N ASP A 54 -5.33 17.26 -7.21
CA ASP A 54 -4.88 18.19 -8.24
C ASP A 54 -3.35 18.38 -8.30
N ASP A 55 -2.64 18.12 -7.19
CA ASP A 55 -1.16 18.24 -7.09
C ASP A 55 -0.42 16.90 -7.12
N TRP A 56 -1.10 15.82 -7.54
CA TRP A 56 -0.56 14.46 -7.48
C TRP A 56 0.76 14.28 -8.24
N GLU A 57 0.93 14.96 -9.38
CA GLU A 57 2.10 14.77 -10.25
C GLU A 57 3.36 15.35 -9.61
N LYS A 58 3.27 16.55 -9.04
CA LYS A 58 4.38 17.18 -8.31
C LYS A 58 4.78 16.34 -7.09
N ALA A 59 3.80 15.92 -6.29
CA ALA A 59 4.06 15.08 -5.14
C ALA A 59 4.68 13.73 -5.53
N SER A 60 4.21 13.12 -6.63
CA SER A 60 4.77 11.85 -7.13
C SER A 60 6.24 12.01 -7.56
N ARG A 61 6.59 13.13 -8.20
CA ARG A 61 7.97 13.45 -8.56
C ARG A 61 8.85 13.59 -7.32
N GLU A 62 8.40 14.32 -6.30
CA GLU A 62 9.13 14.48 -5.05
C GLU A 62 9.32 13.14 -4.32
N ILE A 63 8.32 12.25 -4.34
CA ILE A 63 8.43 10.88 -3.82
C ILE A 63 9.53 10.12 -4.58
N CYS A 64 9.54 10.17 -5.91
CA CYS A 64 10.57 9.53 -6.72
C CYS A 64 11.99 10.06 -6.44
N GLU A 65 12.14 11.37 -6.23
CA GLU A 65 13.43 12.01 -5.93
C GLU A 65 13.96 11.64 -4.54
N GLN A 66 13.06 11.54 -3.55
CA GLN A 66 13.45 11.23 -2.16
C GLN A 66 13.61 9.73 -1.91
N LEU A 67 12.82 8.90 -2.59
CA LEU A 67 12.83 7.44 -2.45
C LEU A 67 13.44 6.79 -3.69
N SER A 68 14.78 6.76 -3.77
CA SER A 68 15.55 6.31 -4.93
C SER A 68 15.27 4.87 -5.40
N SER A 69 14.70 4.02 -4.53
CA SER A 69 14.28 2.66 -4.88
C SER A 69 12.91 2.61 -5.56
N THR A 70 12.13 3.69 -5.54
CA THR A 70 10.77 3.77 -6.11
C THR A 70 10.81 3.74 -7.63
N VAL A 71 10.02 2.86 -8.24
CA VAL A 71 9.87 2.76 -9.70
C VAL A 71 8.59 3.41 -10.20
N GLY A 72 7.61 3.59 -9.33
CA GLY A 72 6.38 4.30 -9.65
C GLY A 72 5.52 4.57 -8.43
N VAL A 73 4.68 5.60 -8.57
CA VAL A 73 3.70 6.06 -7.59
C VAL A 73 2.31 5.90 -8.23
N PHE A 74 1.40 5.19 -7.57
CA PHE A 74 0.08 4.86 -8.09
C PHE A 74 -1.01 5.32 -7.12
N GLY A 75 -1.90 6.19 -7.58
CA GLY A 75 -2.96 6.76 -6.75
C GLY A 75 -4.30 6.05 -6.92
N GLY A 76 -5.00 5.82 -5.80
CA GLY A 76 -6.38 5.37 -5.73
C GLY A 76 -7.33 6.43 -5.20
N SER A 77 -8.64 6.16 -5.30
CA SER A 77 -9.67 7.03 -4.72
C SER A 77 -10.03 6.61 -3.29
N LEU A 78 -10.48 7.55 -2.45
CA LEU A 78 -11.00 7.25 -1.11
C LEU A 78 -12.20 6.29 -1.16
N ARG A 79 -13.00 6.38 -2.24
CA ARG A 79 -14.11 5.46 -2.49
C ARG A 79 -13.61 4.02 -2.67
N ALA A 80 -12.58 3.82 -3.50
CA ALA A 80 -11.98 2.50 -3.70
C ALA A 80 -11.34 1.96 -2.42
N TYR A 81 -10.68 2.82 -1.65
CA TYR A 81 -10.10 2.48 -0.34
C TYR A 81 -11.14 1.95 0.65
N ASN A 82 -12.29 2.62 0.75
CA ASN A 82 -13.38 2.14 1.60
C ASN A 82 -13.98 0.82 1.09
N GLN A 83 -13.97 0.59 -0.23
CA GLN A 83 -14.46 -0.66 -0.84
C GLN A 83 -13.45 -1.81 -0.77
N SER A 84 -12.16 -1.52 -0.61
CA SER A 84 -11.08 -2.51 -0.50
C SER A 84 -10.74 -2.88 0.94
N HIS A 85 -11.64 -2.62 1.90
CA HIS A 85 -11.39 -2.83 3.33
C HIS A 85 -10.13 -2.11 3.82
N GLN A 86 -9.92 -0.87 3.36
CA GLN A 86 -8.79 -0.03 3.77
C GLN A 86 -7.42 -0.53 3.30
N ASP A 87 -7.39 -1.34 2.23
CA ASP A 87 -6.15 -1.74 1.55
C ASP A 87 -5.80 -0.73 0.45
N VAL A 88 -4.66 -0.04 0.58
CA VAL A 88 -4.25 1.07 -0.28
C VAL A 88 -3.81 0.57 -1.66
N ALA A 89 -2.98 -0.48 -1.71
CA ALA A 89 -2.53 -1.05 -2.98
C ALA A 89 -3.70 -1.57 -3.83
N THR A 90 -4.67 -2.24 -3.21
CA THR A 90 -5.89 -2.71 -3.89
C THR A 90 -6.74 -1.55 -4.37
N ALA A 91 -6.90 -0.50 -3.56
CA ALA A 91 -7.64 0.69 -3.95
C ALA A 91 -7.02 1.41 -5.15
N ALA A 92 -5.70 1.59 -5.12
CA ALA A 92 -4.93 2.20 -6.18
C ALA A 92 -4.94 1.36 -7.47
N ARG A 93 -4.88 0.03 -7.38
CA ARG A 93 -5.02 -0.83 -8.58
C ARG A 93 -6.44 -0.90 -9.14
N ARG A 94 -7.46 -0.72 -8.30
CA ARG A 94 -8.86 -0.82 -8.72
C ARG A 94 -9.30 0.39 -9.54
N ASP A 95 -9.06 1.60 -9.02
CA ASP A 95 -9.54 2.83 -9.66
C ASP A 95 -8.42 3.56 -10.43
N GLN A 96 -7.15 3.32 -10.07
CA GLN A 96 -5.94 3.93 -10.65
C GLN A 96 -6.15 5.36 -11.18
N ILE A 97 -6.50 6.28 -10.27
CA ILE A 97 -6.84 7.66 -10.63
C ILE A 97 -5.61 8.46 -11.08
N SER A 98 -4.41 7.99 -10.75
CA SER A 98 -3.14 8.60 -11.14
C SER A 98 -2.04 7.56 -11.18
N SER A 99 -1.05 7.77 -12.04
CA SER A 99 0.15 6.93 -12.12
C SER A 99 1.33 7.76 -12.60
N TYR A 100 2.41 7.72 -11.83
CA TYR A 100 3.69 8.34 -12.16
C TYR A 100 4.77 7.27 -12.17
N TYR A 101 5.53 7.17 -13.25
CA TYR A 101 6.71 6.32 -13.30
C TYR A 101 7.94 7.20 -13.06
N CYS A 102 8.81 6.76 -12.15
CA CYS A 102 10.03 7.51 -11.87
C CYS A 102 10.97 7.38 -13.08
N GLU A 103 11.22 8.48 -13.78
CA GLU A 103 12.25 8.54 -14.82
C GLU A 103 13.62 8.26 -14.17
N ARG A 104 14.39 7.34 -14.76
CA ARG A 104 15.74 6.99 -14.29
C ARG A 104 16.70 6.96 -15.46
#